data_AF-A0AAV6IXI9-F1
#
_entry.id   AF-A0AAV6IXI9-F1
#
_cell.length_a   1.000
_cell.length_b   1.000
_cell.length_c   1.000
_cell.angle_alpha   90.00
_cell.angle_beta   90.00
_cell.angle_gamma   90.00
#
_symmetry.space_group_name_H-M   'P 1'
#
loop_
_entity.id
_entity.type
_entity.pdbx_description
1 polymer ?
#
loop_
_entity_poly.entity_id
_entity_poly.type
_entity_poly.pdbx_seq_one_letter_code
_entity_poly.pdbx_strand_id
1 'polypeptide(L)'
;MKEAITVCESVIRGDQAGSAYMKLANCRLKMDMKYEAGLAYVDAANCYKKTNCKESISCLEQAVNLFLGVGRLHESAVKYKEIAKLYEAEQNFDQAIVYYERTADLFHSEGETIYLKDCWGEIAGLFNKAAIAFKFAKSWDQAGSTYMKLANCRLKMDMKYEAGLAYVDAANCYKKTNCKESISCLEQAVNLFLGVGWLHESAEKYMEIAKLYEAEQNFDQAIVYYERAAELFHSEEETISLKVCWGEIAGLFNKAAIAFKFAKSWDQARSMYMNLANCRLKMDMKYEAGLAFVDAANCYKKTNCKESISCLEQAINMFLGVGCLHESAVKYEEIAKLYEAEQNFDQAIVYYESAADIFHSEENTESLKECRGKIAQFAAQIEDYQKSIEIYEDIAWQLLSNNRRYEAKEQLLHAGICQLCKGKGDVVAMNKALDRYQLTGEILHLLLQDLADAVDQEDVAKFTYAVNEFGRMSPMTQLDAWRTTLLLRVKEALRVKEALNAKELWDGDLY
;
A
#
# COMPACT_ATOMS: atom_id res chain seq x y z
N MET A 1 9.47 -50.89 52.32
CA MET A 1 8.95 -52.27 52.53
C MET A 1 7.60 -52.28 53.24
N LYS A 2 7.44 -51.72 54.45
CA LYS A 2 6.12 -51.63 55.12
C LYS A 2 5.08 -50.91 54.26
N GLU A 3 5.40 -49.74 53.71
CA GLU A 3 4.49 -49.02 52.80
C GLU A 3 4.12 -49.83 51.54
N ALA A 4 5.07 -50.55 50.94
CA ALA A 4 4.82 -51.39 49.78
C ALA A 4 3.89 -52.58 50.12
N ILE A 5 4.03 -53.16 51.32
CA ILE A 5 3.15 -54.24 51.82
C ILE A 5 1.74 -53.69 52.10
N THR A 6 1.63 -52.51 52.73
CA THR A 6 0.32 -51.88 53.01
C THR A 6 -0.42 -51.48 51.73
N VAL A 7 0.32 -51.01 50.71
CA VAL A 7 -0.24 -50.73 49.37
C VAL A 7 -0.72 -52.03 48.71
N CYS A 8 0.11 -53.09 48.67
CA CYS A 8 -0.28 -54.38 48.10
C CYS A 8 -1.49 -55.02 48.82
N GLU A 9 -1.56 -54.96 50.16
CA GLU A 9 -2.70 -55.46 50.93
C GLU A 9 -3.98 -54.67 50.66
N SER A 10 -3.88 -53.35 50.49
CA SER A 10 -5.03 -52.50 50.13
C SER A 10 -5.54 -52.78 48.71
N VAL A 11 -4.64 -53.11 47.78
CA VAL A 11 -4.98 -53.47 46.40
C VAL A 11 -5.71 -54.82 46.35
N ILE A 12 -5.18 -55.84 47.05
CA ILE A 12 -5.79 -57.19 47.10
C ILE A 12 -7.18 -57.15 47.75
N ARG A 13 -7.37 -56.35 48.81
CA ARG A 13 -8.70 -56.18 49.44
C ARG A 13 -9.68 -55.44 48.54
N GLY A 14 -9.22 -54.49 47.73
CA GLY A 14 -10.04 -53.74 46.76
C GLY A 14 -10.62 -54.65 45.68
N ASP A 15 -9.78 -55.50 45.06
CA ASP A 15 -10.23 -56.38 43.97
C ASP A 15 -11.18 -57.49 44.45
N GLN A 16 -10.92 -58.04 45.64
CA GLN A 16 -11.81 -59.03 46.24
C GLN A 16 -13.17 -58.44 46.62
N ALA A 17 -13.19 -57.21 47.14
CA ALA A 17 -14.42 -56.49 47.44
C ALA A 17 -15.20 -56.16 46.17
N GLY A 18 -14.52 -55.68 45.11
CA GLY A 18 -15.13 -55.41 43.81
C GLY A 18 -15.80 -56.66 43.21
N SER A 19 -15.14 -57.81 43.27
CA SER A 19 -15.68 -59.07 42.74
C SER A 19 -16.92 -59.54 43.52
N ALA A 20 -16.94 -59.33 44.84
CA ALA A 20 -18.10 -59.64 45.68
C ALA A 20 -19.30 -58.76 45.32
N TYR A 21 -19.09 -57.46 45.12
CA TYR A 21 -20.15 -56.54 44.68
C TYR A 21 -20.66 -56.83 43.27
N MET A 22 -19.80 -57.25 42.33
CA MET A 22 -20.24 -57.71 41.00
C MET A 22 -21.13 -58.95 41.09
N LYS A 23 -20.79 -59.93 41.93
CA LYS A 23 -21.65 -61.11 42.18
C LYS A 23 -22.98 -60.71 42.79
N LEU A 24 -22.97 -59.79 43.74
CA LEU A 24 -24.19 -59.23 44.34
C LEU A 24 -25.07 -58.55 43.29
N ALA A 25 -24.49 -57.73 42.41
CA ALA A 25 -25.19 -57.05 41.33
C ALA A 25 -25.85 -58.05 40.37
N ASN A 26 -25.13 -59.08 39.94
CA ASN A 26 -25.66 -60.16 39.10
C ASN A 26 -26.81 -60.94 39.77
N CYS A 27 -26.74 -61.17 41.08
CA CYS A 27 -27.85 -61.77 41.82
C CYS A 27 -29.08 -60.87 41.85
N ARG A 28 -28.89 -59.56 42.08
CA ARG A 28 -29.98 -58.57 42.06
C ARG A 28 -30.63 -58.45 40.68
N LEU A 29 -29.86 -58.54 39.60
CA LEU A 29 -30.39 -58.59 38.23
C LEU A 29 -31.29 -59.80 38.00
N LYS A 30 -30.89 -60.99 38.49
CA LYS A 30 -31.74 -62.20 38.41
C LYS A 30 -33.04 -62.09 39.20
N MET A 31 -33.08 -61.20 40.19
CA MET A 31 -34.26 -60.89 40.99
C MET A 31 -35.09 -59.72 40.42
N ASP A 32 -34.77 -59.25 39.20
CA ASP A 32 -35.38 -58.08 38.52
C ASP A 32 -35.26 -56.75 39.29
N MET A 33 -34.34 -56.68 40.24
CA MET A 33 -34.02 -55.49 41.03
C MET A 33 -32.99 -54.62 40.30
N LYS A 34 -33.39 -54.01 39.18
CA LYS A 34 -32.48 -53.30 38.26
C LYS A 34 -31.80 -52.08 38.90
N TYR A 35 -32.52 -51.33 39.74
CA TYR A 35 -31.97 -50.16 40.43
C TYR A 35 -30.91 -50.55 41.47
N GLU A 36 -31.22 -51.52 42.34
CA GLU A 36 -30.30 -51.99 43.36
C GLU A 36 -29.11 -52.77 42.77
N ALA A 37 -29.30 -53.40 41.60
CA ALA A 37 -28.21 -53.96 40.83
C ALA A 37 -27.28 -52.86 40.30
N GLY A 38 -27.82 -51.76 39.76
CA GLY A 38 -27.06 -50.59 39.35
C GLY A 38 -26.19 -50.02 40.48
N LEU A 39 -26.77 -49.84 41.68
CA LEU A 39 -26.02 -49.39 42.86
C LEU A 39 -24.90 -50.36 43.26
N ALA A 40 -25.15 -51.67 43.22
CA ALA A 40 -24.12 -52.68 43.51
C ALA A 40 -22.96 -52.64 42.49
N TYR A 41 -23.23 -52.36 41.22
CA TYR A 41 -22.18 -52.14 40.23
C TYR A 41 -21.38 -50.85 40.48
N VAL A 42 -22.02 -49.79 40.98
CA VAL A 42 -21.32 -48.56 41.41
C VAL A 42 -20.39 -48.85 42.60
N ASP A 43 -20.85 -49.61 43.58
CA ASP A 43 -20.02 -50.01 44.72
C ASP A 43 -18.84 -50.87 44.27
N ALA A 44 -19.06 -51.81 43.35
CA ALA A 44 -17.99 -52.58 42.72
C ALA A 44 -16.97 -51.67 42.02
N ALA A 45 -17.43 -50.71 41.22
CA ALA A 45 -16.57 -49.76 40.52
C ALA A 45 -15.72 -48.92 41.46
N ASN A 46 -16.29 -48.47 42.58
CA ASN A 46 -15.56 -47.70 43.61
C ASN A 46 -14.44 -48.51 44.24
N CYS A 47 -14.64 -49.81 44.47
CA CYS A 47 -13.59 -50.71 44.95
C CYS A 47 -12.47 -50.88 43.92
N TYR A 48 -12.83 -51.01 42.63
CA TYR A 48 -11.87 -51.16 41.53
C TYR A 48 -11.14 -49.88 41.14
N LYS A 49 -11.64 -48.70 41.54
CA LYS A 49 -11.17 -47.38 41.09
C LYS A 49 -9.66 -47.14 41.24
N LYS A 50 -9.04 -47.70 42.28
CA LYS A 50 -7.60 -47.55 42.56
C LYS A 50 -6.76 -48.75 42.13
N THR A 51 -7.39 -49.89 41.86
CA THR A 51 -6.72 -51.18 41.67
C THR A 51 -6.77 -51.63 40.22
N ASN A 52 -7.92 -51.48 39.56
CA ASN A 52 -8.13 -51.81 38.17
C ASN A 52 -9.13 -50.84 37.50
N CYS A 53 -8.59 -49.81 36.85
CA CYS A 53 -9.39 -48.77 36.19
C CYS A 53 -10.30 -49.33 35.08
N LYS A 54 -9.85 -50.32 34.31
CA LYS A 54 -10.65 -50.93 33.23
C LYS A 54 -11.88 -51.67 33.76
N GLU A 55 -11.72 -52.43 34.84
CA GLU A 55 -12.86 -53.11 35.49
C GLU A 55 -13.80 -52.11 36.19
N SER A 56 -13.25 -51.03 36.76
CA SER A 56 -14.04 -49.92 37.30
C SER A 56 -14.94 -49.28 36.23
N ILE A 57 -14.38 -48.96 35.06
CA ILE A 57 -15.13 -48.41 33.91
C ILE A 57 -16.21 -49.40 33.44
N SER A 58 -15.88 -50.68 33.27
CA SER A 58 -16.85 -51.69 32.84
C SER A 58 -18.02 -51.84 33.83
N CYS A 59 -17.75 -51.80 35.14
CA CYS A 59 -18.79 -51.81 36.16
C CYS A 59 -19.67 -50.56 36.10
N LEU A 60 -19.08 -49.37 35.89
CA LEU A 60 -19.84 -48.14 35.74
C LEU A 60 -20.71 -48.15 34.48
N GLU A 61 -20.24 -48.68 33.35
CA GLU A 61 -21.03 -48.81 32.12
C GLU A 61 -22.25 -49.72 32.33
N GLN A 62 -22.07 -50.84 33.04
CA GLN A 62 -23.17 -51.72 33.41
C GLN A 62 -24.17 -50.99 34.32
N ALA A 63 -23.70 -50.23 35.31
CA ALA A 63 -24.55 -49.42 36.16
C ALA A 63 -25.35 -48.38 35.36
N VAL A 64 -24.71 -47.66 34.44
CA VAL A 64 -25.37 -46.63 33.62
C VAL A 64 -26.48 -47.22 32.76
N ASN A 65 -26.22 -48.35 32.09
CA ASN A 65 -27.23 -49.02 31.25
C ASN A 65 -28.47 -49.44 32.06
N LEU A 66 -28.26 -49.86 33.32
CA LEU A 66 -29.36 -50.20 34.22
C LEU A 66 -30.15 -48.97 34.67
N PHE A 67 -29.47 -47.88 35.05
CA PHE A 67 -30.13 -46.63 35.43
C PHE A 67 -30.92 -46.01 34.27
N LEU A 68 -30.40 -46.07 33.04
CA LEU A 68 -31.12 -45.66 31.83
C LEU A 68 -32.36 -46.51 31.60
N GLY A 69 -32.24 -47.83 31.77
CA GLY A 69 -33.37 -48.77 31.62
C GLY A 69 -34.48 -48.58 32.67
N VAL A 70 -34.18 -47.94 33.80
CA VAL A 70 -35.14 -47.58 34.86
C VAL A 70 -35.64 -46.13 34.72
N GLY A 71 -35.09 -45.34 33.79
CA GLY A 71 -35.46 -43.94 33.57
C GLY A 71 -34.82 -42.96 34.55
N ARG A 72 -33.72 -43.33 35.20
CA ARG A 72 -32.95 -42.45 36.12
C ARG A 72 -31.83 -41.73 35.35
N LEU A 73 -32.20 -40.76 34.52
CA LEU A 73 -31.28 -40.08 33.60
C LEU A 73 -30.19 -39.27 34.34
N HIS A 74 -30.53 -38.52 35.39
CA HIS A 74 -29.55 -37.79 36.21
C HIS A 74 -28.49 -38.71 36.83
N GLU A 75 -28.88 -39.86 37.39
CA GLU A 75 -27.92 -40.83 37.97
C GLU A 75 -27.01 -41.42 36.90
N SER A 76 -27.55 -41.73 35.71
CA SER A 76 -26.76 -42.15 34.56
C SER A 76 -25.75 -41.08 34.13
N ALA A 77 -26.15 -39.80 34.10
CA ALA A 77 -25.29 -38.69 33.74
C ALA A 77 -24.12 -38.52 34.73
N VAL A 78 -24.39 -38.56 36.04
CA VAL A 78 -23.34 -38.51 37.08
C VAL A 78 -22.34 -39.65 36.91
N LYS A 79 -22.80 -40.84 36.51
CA LYS A 79 -21.93 -42.01 36.31
C LYS A 79 -21.13 -41.96 35.01
N TYR A 80 -21.69 -41.44 33.93
CA TYR A 80 -20.89 -41.12 32.73
C TYR A 80 -19.82 -40.07 33.01
N LYS A 81 -20.13 -39.04 33.81
CA LYS A 81 -19.13 -38.05 34.27
C LYS A 81 -17.99 -38.71 35.05
N GLU A 82 -18.31 -39.70 35.87
CA GLU A 82 -17.31 -40.46 36.64
C GLU A 82 -16.41 -41.31 35.75
N ILE A 83 -16.96 -41.98 34.72
CA ILE A 83 -16.19 -42.71 33.71
C ILE A 83 -15.24 -41.77 32.96
N ALA A 84 -15.72 -40.58 32.57
CA ALA A 84 -14.93 -39.60 31.85
C ALA A 84 -13.70 -39.13 32.67
N LYS A 85 -13.87 -38.92 33.98
CA LYS A 85 -12.76 -38.58 34.89
C LYS A 85 -11.72 -39.70 35.04
N LEU A 86 -12.13 -40.96 34.92
CA LEU A 86 -11.20 -42.09 34.93
C LEU A 86 -10.34 -42.11 33.66
N TYR A 87 -10.96 -41.92 32.48
CA TYR A 87 -10.20 -41.79 31.24
C TYR A 87 -9.28 -40.56 31.21
N GLU A 88 -9.69 -39.45 31.83
CA GLU A 88 -8.84 -38.28 32.00
C GLU A 88 -7.60 -38.59 32.86
N ALA A 89 -7.77 -39.33 33.96
CA ALA A 89 -6.66 -39.77 34.81
C ALA A 89 -5.67 -40.69 34.07
N GLU A 90 -6.16 -41.47 33.10
CA GLU A 90 -5.35 -42.29 32.19
C GLU A 90 -4.74 -41.51 31.01
N GLN A 91 -5.00 -40.20 30.89
CA GLN A 91 -4.64 -39.35 29.75
C GLN A 91 -5.25 -39.79 28.40
N ASN A 92 -6.30 -40.61 28.44
CA ASN A 92 -7.05 -41.02 27.25
C ASN A 92 -8.16 -40.00 26.94
N PHE A 93 -7.76 -38.85 26.38
CA PHE A 93 -8.66 -37.71 26.17
C PHE A 93 -9.80 -38.02 25.21
N ASP A 94 -9.57 -38.83 24.16
CA ASP A 94 -10.58 -39.15 23.15
C ASP A 94 -11.78 -39.88 23.78
N GLN A 95 -11.52 -40.88 24.61
CA GLN A 95 -12.59 -41.60 25.32
C GLN A 95 -13.24 -40.69 26.36
N ALA A 96 -12.47 -39.91 27.11
CA ALA A 96 -13.02 -39.00 28.11
C ALA A 96 -14.03 -38.00 27.50
N ILE A 97 -13.74 -37.44 26.32
CA ILE A 97 -14.63 -36.52 25.59
C ILE A 97 -15.96 -37.21 25.24
N VAL A 98 -15.92 -38.43 24.70
CA VAL A 98 -17.15 -39.17 24.33
C VAL A 98 -18.07 -39.38 25.53
N TYR A 99 -17.53 -39.72 26.70
CA TYR A 99 -18.34 -39.89 27.91
C TYR A 99 -18.86 -38.57 28.47
N TYR A 100 -18.11 -37.48 28.37
CA TYR A 100 -18.62 -36.15 28.73
C TYR A 100 -19.70 -35.64 27.75
N GLU A 101 -19.59 -35.91 26.45
CA GLU A 101 -20.64 -35.59 25.45
C GLU A 101 -21.93 -36.35 25.77
N ARG A 102 -21.84 -37.67 26.03
CA ARG A 102 -23.01 -38.46 26.49
C ARG A 102 -23.61 -37.93 27.78
N THR A 103 -22.79 -37.43 28.69
CA THR A 103 -23.25 -36.78 29.93
C THR A 103 -24.02 -35.49 29.62
N ALA A 104 -23.49 -34.66 28.72
CA ALA A 104 -24.13 -33.42 28.29
C ALA A 104 -25.47 -33.67 27.60
N ASP A 105 -25.58 -34.71 26.76
CA ASP A 105 -26.82 -35.09 26.08
C ASP A 105 -27.93 -35.46 27.09
N LEU A 106 -27.58 -36.19 28.15
CA LEU A 106 -28.53 -36.55 29.21
C LEU A 106 -28.99 -35.31 29.99
N PHE A 107 -28.07 -34.45 30.45
CA PHE A 107 -28.45 -33.21 31.15
C PHE A 107 -29.24 -32.25 30.25
N HIS A 108 -28.99 -32.25 28.95
CA HIS A 108 -29.81 -31.51 27.99
C HIS A 108 -31.24 -32.06 27.92
N SER A 109 -31.41 -33.38 27.91
CA SER A 109 -32.73 -34.02 27.89
C SER A 109 -33.57 -33.76 29.16
N GLU A 110 -32.91 -33.53 30.30
CA GLU A 110 -33.56 -33.18 31.57
C GLU A 110 -33.83 -31.67 31.71
N GLY A 111 -33.29 -30.82 30.82
CA GLY A 111 -33.42 -29.37 30.89
C GLY A 111 -32.51 -28.72 31.94
N GLU A 112 -31.48 -29.42 32.41
CA GLU A 112 -30.58 -28.99 33.46
C GLU A 112 -29.43 -28.11 32.93
N THR A 113 -29.71 -26.82 32.75
CA THR A 113 -28.79 -25.86 32.10
C THR A 113 -27.47 -25.61 32.84
N ILE A 114 -27.47 -25.67 34.18
CA ILE A 114 -26.26 -25.47 35.00
C ILE A 114 -25.29 -26.64 34.81
N TYR A 115 -25.77 -27.87 34.97
CA TYR A 115 -24.97 -29.08 34.80
C TYR A 115 -24.49 -29.27 33.35
N LEU A 116 -25.28 -28.81 32.38
CA LEU A 116 -24.87 -28.76 30.98
C LEU A 116 -23.65 -27.84 30.76
N LYS A 117 -23.66 -26.62 31.33
CA LYS A 117 -22.52 -25.69 31.25
C LYS A 117 -21.27 -26.25 31.92
N ASP A 118 -21.42 -26.90 33.08
CA ASP A 118 -20.31 -27.58 33.76
C ASP A 118 -19.71 -28.70 32.89
N CYS A 119 -20.54 -29.50 32.22
CA CYS A 119 -20.06 -30.57 31.34
C CYS A 119 -19.30 -30.01 30.14
N TRP A 120 -19.82 -28.97 29.48
CA TRP A 120 -19.10 -28.30 28.40
C TRP A 120 -17.79 -27.66 28.90
N GLY A 121 -17.76 -27.16 30.14
CA GLY A 121 -16.55 -26.65 30.81
C GLY A 121 -15.46 -27.71 30.94
N GLU A 122 -15.81 -28.90 31.40
CA GLU A 122 -14.90 -30.05 31.53
C GLU A 122 -14.41 -30.52 30.14
N ILE A 123 -15.32 -30.62 29.15
CA ILE A 123 -14.97 -30.95 27.75
C ILE A 123 -13.97 -29.93 27.18
N ALA A 124 -14.21 -28.64 27.41
CA ALA A 124 -13.31 -27.58 26.99
C ALA A 124 -11.93 -27.71 27.68
N GLY A 125 -11.91 -28.04 28.97
CA GLY A 125 -10.67 -28.33 29.70
C GLY A 125 -9.87 -29.48 29.09
N LEU A 126 -10.54 -30.56 28.70
CA LEU A 126 -9.92 -31.71 28.03
C LEU A 126 -9.38 -31.36 26.65
N PHE A 127 -10.17 -30.68 25.81
CA PHE A 127 -9.71 -30.28 24.48
C PHE A 127 -8.48 -29.37 24.57
N ASN A 128 -8.43 -28.48 25.54
CA ASN A 128 -7.25 -27.65 25.76
C ASN A 128 -6.01 -28.50 26.13
N LYS A 129 -6.14 -29.46 27.06
CA LYS A 129 -5.04 -30.37 27.44
C LYS A 129 -4.57 -31.21 26.24
N ALA A 130 -5.50 -31.78 25.48
CA ALA A 130 -5.22 -32.58 24.29
C ALA A 130 -4.51 -31.74 23.21
N ALA A 131 -5.02 -30.54 22.93
CA ALA A 131 -4.44 -29.63 21.95
C ALA A 131 -3.01 -29.20 22.32
N ILE A 132 -2.75 -28.91 23.60
CA ILE A 132 -1.40 -28.64 24.11
C ILE A 132 -0.48 -29.86 23.92
N ALA A 133 -0.95 -31.07 24.23
CA ALA A 133 -0.18 -32.29 24.01
C ALA A 133 0.17 -32.50 22.52
N PHE A 134 -0.77 -32.28 21.60
CA PHE A 134 -0.49 -32.32 20.16
C PHE A 134 0.50 -31.23 19.72
N LYS A 135 0.44 -30.04 20.33
CA LYS A 135 1.39 -28.94 20.09
C LYS A 135 2.82 -29.34 20.50
N PHE A 136 2.99 -29.99 21.65
CA PHE A 136 4.28 -30.56 22.08
C PHE A 136 4.76 -31.71 21.18
N ALA A 137 3.84 -32.54 20.70
CA ALA A 137 4.12 -33.60 19.74
C ALA A 137 4.42 -33.08 18.31
N LYS A 138 4.27 -31.76 18.06
CA LYS A 138 4.40 -31.10 16.75
C LYS A 138 3.38 -31.59 15.70
N SER A 139 2.29 -32.21 16.13
CA SER A 139 1.14 -32.56 15.29
C SER A 139 0.23 -31.34 15.12
N TRP A 140 0.67 -30.37 14.33
CA TRP A 140 0.01 -29.05 14.23
C TRP A 140 -1.42 -29.11 13.69
N ASP A 141 -1.73 -29.96 12.71
CA ASP A 141 -3.09 -30.08 12.17
C ASP A 141 -4.08 -30.67 13.18
N GLN A 142 -3.62 -31.68 13.94
CA GLN A 142 -4.41 -32.27 15.03
C GLN A 142 -4.60 -31.26 16.17
N ALA A 143 -3.57 -30.49 16.50
CA ALA A 143 -3.68 -29.39 17.47
C ALA A 143 -4.67 -28.31 17.00
N GLY A 144 -4.61 -27.89 15.73
CA GLY A 144 -5.52 -26.90 15.15
C GLY A 144 -6.99 -27.37 15.19
N SER A 145 -7.25 -28.59 14.73
CA SER A 145 -8.63 -29.14 14.73
C SER A 145 -9.20 -29.35 16.13
N THR A 146 -8.35 -29.68 17.11
CA THR A 146 -8.78 -29.78 18.52
C THR A 146 -9.04 -28.41 19.15
N TYR A 147 -8.27 -27.37 18.82
CA TYR A 147 -8.58 -25.99 19.22
C TYR A 147 -9.88 -25.46 18.58
N MET A 148 -10.19 -25.84 17.34
CA MET A 148 -11.51 -25.50 16.74
C MET A 148 -12.66 -26.17 17.50
N LYS A 149 -12.50 -27.45 17.89
CA LYS A 149 -13.49 -28.14 18.75
C LYS A 149 -13.63 -27.46 20.11
N LEU A 150 -12.52 -27.01 20.70
CA LEU A 150 -12.52 -26.21 21.93
C LEU A 150 -13.34 -24.92 21.76
N ALA A 151 -13.11 -24.19 20.67
CA ALA A 151 -13.83 -22.95 20.38
C ALA A 151 -15.35 -23.19 20.28
N ASN A 152 -15.76 -24.24 19.55
CA ASN A 152 -17.17 -24.63 19.45
C ASN A 152 -17.79 -24.97 20.82
N CYS A 153 -17.05 -25.62 21.72
CA CYS A 153 -17.51 -25.90 23.08
C CYS A 153 -17.72 -24.60 23.87
N ARG A 154 -16.82 -23.63 23.73
CA ARG A 154 -16.93 -22.31 24.38
C ARG A 154 -18.10 -21.50 23.83
N LEU A 155 -18.39 -21.59 22.53
CA LEU A 155 -19.57 -20.99 21.92
C LEU A 155 -20.88 -21.57 22.46
N LYS A 156 -20.95 -22.90 22.68
CA LYS A 156 -22.11 -23.54 23.32
C LYS A 156 -22.35 -23.04 24.75
N MET A 157 -21.31 -22.53 25.40
CA MET A 157 -21.38 -21.92 26.73
C MET A 157 -21.62 -20.39 26.71
N ASP A 158 -21.85 -19.81 25.53
CA ASP A 158 -21.96 -18.37 25.27
C ASP A 158 -20.73 -17.54 25.68
N MET A 159 -19.56 -18.20 25.72
CA MET A 159 -18.26 -17.59 26.03
C MET A 159 -17.56 -17.15 24.73
N LYS A 160 -18.08 -16.09 24.11
CA LYS A 160 -17.66 -15.64 22.76
C LYS A 160 -16.20 -15.18 22.71
N TYR A 161 -15.74 -14.45 23.72
CA TYR A 161 -14.37 -13.95 23.78
C TYR A 161 -13.37 -15.12 23.91
N GLU A 162 -13.62 -16.05 24.83
CA GLU A 162 -12.79 -17.24 25.02
C GLU A 162 -12.84 -18.16 23.79
N ALA A 163 -13.98 -18.23 23.10
CA ALA A 163 -14.07 -18.95 21.82
C ALA A 163 -13.19 -18.29 20.74
N GLY A 164 -13.20 -16.95 20.64
CA GLY A 164 -12.32 -16.21 19.74
C GLY A 164 -10.84 -16.50 20.01
N LEU A 165 -10.40 -16.51 21.27
CA LEU A 165 -9.04 -16.89 21.64
C LEU A 165 -8.68 -18.33 21.24
N ALA A 166 -9.61 -19.27 21.39
CA ALA A 166 -9.39 -20.66 20.97
C ALA A 166 -9.25 -20.77 19.43
N TYR A 167 -9.97 -19.96 18.66
CA TYR A 167 -9.77 -19.87 17.21
C TYR A 167 -8.41 -19.25 16.83
N VAL A 168 -7.93 -18.26 17.59
CA VAL A 168 -6.57 -17.71 17.42
C VAL A 168 -5.51 -18.77 17.71
N ASP A 169 -5.69 -19.58 18.76
CA ASP A 169 -4.80 -20.71 19.03
C ASP A 169 -4.82 -21.77 17.92
N ALA A 170 -6.00 -22.06 17.36
CA ALA A 170 -6.14 -22.93 16.19
C ALA A 170 -5.39 -22.37 14.97
N ALA A 171 -5.59 -21.09 14.67
CA ALA A 171 -4.90 -20.40 13.58
C ALA A 171 -3.39 -20.46 13.72
N ASN A 172 -2.86 -20.19 14.92
CA ASN A 172 -1.43 -20.28 15.20
C ASN A 172 -0.84 -21.68 14.96
N CYS A 173 -1.63 -22.73 15.14
CA CYS A 173 -1.23 -24.08 14.76
C CYS A 173 -1.24 -24.26 13.24
N TYR A 174 -2.32 -23.87 12.57
CA TYR A 174 -2.46 -24.00 11.11
C TYR A 174 -1.50 -23.13 10.31
N LYS A 175 -1.04 -22.00 10.85
CA LYS A 175 -0.04 -21.12 10.21
C LYS A 175 1.24 -21.87 9.81
N LYS A 176 1.56 -22.99 10.46
CA LYS A 176 2.73 -23.82 10.17
C LYS A 176 2.50 -24.90 9.12
N THR A 177 1.26 -25.23 8.81
CA THR A 177 0.88 -26.36 7.94
C THR A 177 0.01 -25.94 6.77
N ASN A 178 -1.02 -25.12 7.03
CA ASN A 178 -2.02 -24.69 6.07
C ASN A 178 -2.48 -23.23 6.31
N CYS A 179 -1.98 -22.32 5.47
CA CYS A 179 -2.33 -20.90 5.55
C CYS A 179 -3.83 -20.62 5.37
N LYS A 180 -4.53 -21.36 4.49
CA LYS A 180 -5.96 -21.13 4.22
C LYS A 180 -6.84 -21.46 5.44
N GLU A 181 -6.54 -22.55 6.13
CA GLU A 181 -7.25 -22.92 7.36
C GLU A 181 -6.93 -21.93 8.49
N SER A 182 -5.69 -21.45 8.56
CA SER A 182 -5.30 -20.39 9.49
C SER A 182 -6.12 -19.11 9.28
N ILE A 183 -6.27 -18.67 8.02
CA ILE A 183 -7.06 -17.48 7.67
C ILE A 183 -8.52 -17.68 8.07
N SER A 184 -9.13 -18.81 7.71
CA SER A 184 -10.51 -19.14 8.08
C SER A 184 -10.74 -19.11 9.60
N CYS A 185 -9.79 -19.65 10.38
CA CYS A 185 -9.86 -19.59 11.85
C CYS A 185 -9.76 -18.15 12.38
N LEU A 186 -8.86 -17.33 11.84
CA LEU A 186 -8.74 -15.92 12.21
C LEU A 186 -10.00 -15.12 11.85
N GLU A 187 -10.62 -15.38 10.70
CA GLU A 187 -11.89 -14.73 10.33
C GLU A 187 -13.01 -15.07 11.31
N GLN A 188 -13.10 -16.34 11.74
CA GLN A 188 -14.04 -16.74 12.79
C GLN A 188 -13.75 -16.03 14.12
N ALA A 189 -12.48 -15.90 14.50
CA ALA A 189 -12.09 -15.15 15.69
C ALA A 189 -12.49 -13.67 15.60
N VAL A 190 -12.21 -13.01 14.47
CA VAL A 190 -12.56 -11.60 14.25
C VAL A 190 -14.06 -11.37 14.36
N ASN A 191 -14.87 -12.21 13.73
CA ASN A 191 -16.33 -12.10 13.78
C ASN A 191 -16.86 -12.21 15.22
N LEU A 192 -16.23 -13.06 16.05
CA LEU A 192 -16.57 -13.18 17.47
C LEU A 192 -16.15 -11.96 18.28
N PHE A 193 -14.93 -11.46 18.09
CA PHE A 193 -14.45 -10.26 18.77
C PHE A 193 -15.26 -9.02 18.41
N LEU A 194 -15.61 -8.84 17.14
CA LEU A 194 -16.51 -7.77 16.68
C LEU A 194 -17.90 -7.91 17.32
N GLY A 195 -18.44 -9.13 17.39
CA GLY A 195 -19.73 -9.39 18.01
C GLY A 195 -19.80 -9.11 19.52
N VAL A 196 -18.64 -9.04 20.19
CA VAL A 196 -18.53 -8.67 21.61
C VAL A 196 -18.15 -7.19 21.79
N GLY A 197 -17.61 -6.53 20.75
CA GLY A 197 -17.19 -5.13 20.76
C GLY A 197 -15.69 -4.90 21.02
N TRP A 198 -14.86 -5.93 20.87
CA TRP A 198 -13.39 -5.82 21.01
C TRP A 198 -12.75 -5.41 19.69
N LEU A 199 -12.83 -4.13 19.33
CA LEU A 199 -12.41 -3.64 18.01
C LEU A 199 -10.88 -3.72 17.84
N HIS A 200 -10.09 -3.36 18.86
CA HIS A 200 -8.63 -3.49 18.85
C HIS A 200 -8.14 -4.92 18.52
N GLU A 201 -8.65 -5.92 19.23
CA GLU A 201 -8.29 -7.33 19.00
C GLU A 201 -8.70 -7.79 17.60
N SER A 202 -9.89 -7.38 17.13
CA SER A 202 -10.33 -7.64 15.75
C SER A 202 -9.38 -7.02 14.72
N ALA A 203 -8.95 -5.78 14.94
CA ALA A 203 -8.03 -5.07 14.05
C ALA A 203 -6.65 -5.74 13.99
N GLU A 204 -6.11 -6.17 15.14
CA GLU A 204 -4.88 -6.96 15.19
C GLU A 204 -4.98 -8.26 14.39
N LYS A 205 -6.11 -8.98 14.51
CA LYS A 205 -6.27 -10.24 13.77
C LYS A 205 -6.48 -10.00 12.28
N TYR A 206 -7.10 -8.89 11.87
CA TYR A 206 -7.11 -8.48 10.46
C TYR A 206 -5.70 -8.19 9.92
N MET A 207 -4.84 -7.52 10.69
CA MET A 207 -3.43 -7.35 10.30
C MET A 207 -2.70 -8.70 10.17
N GLU A 208 -2.99 -9.65 11.05
CA GLU A 208 -2.39 -10.99 10.94
C GLU A 208 -2.85 -11.74 9.69
N ILE A 209 -4.14 -11.69 9.35
CA ILE A 209 -4.67 -12.24 8.09
C ILE A 209 -3.98 -11.58 6.89
N ALA A 210 -3.83 -10.26 6.90
CA ALA A 210 -3.17 -9.54 5.82
C ALA A 210 -1.70 -9.99 5.62
N LYS A 211 -0.96 -10.20 6.71
CA LYS A 211 0.41 -10.75 6.66
C LYS A 211 0.49 -12.16 6.08
N LEU A 212 -0.54 -12.99 6.32
CA LEU A 212 -0.63 -14.33 5.70
C LEU A 212 -0.83 -14.22 4.18
N TYR A 213 -1.72 -13.34 3.72
CA TYR A 213 -1.90 -13.10 2.29
C TYR A 213 -0.68 -12.49 1.62
N GLU A 214 0.07 -11.63 2.33
CA GLU A 214 1.35 -11.10 1.84
C GLU A 214 2.39 -12.22 1.66
N ALA A 215 2.46 -13.16 2.61
CA ALA A 215 3.34 -14.33 2.48
C ALA A 215 2.97 -15.23 1.28
N GLU A 216 1.69 -15.27 0.92
CA GLU A 216 1.19 -15.95 -0.29
C GLU A 216 1.33 -15.10 -1.58
N GLN A 217 1.86 -13.86 -1.49
CA GLN A 217 1.94 -12.88 -2.58
C GLN A 217 0.58 -12.44 -3.15
N ASN A 218 -0.51 -12.63 -2.41
CA ASN A 218 -1.84 -12.17 -2.79
C ASN A 218 -2.08 -10.76 -2.24
N PHE A 219 -1.48 -9.77 -2.90
CA PHE A 219 -1.50 -8.37 -2.45
C PHE A 219 -2.89 -7.76 -2.42
N ASP A 220 -3.78 -8.14 -3.36
CA ASP A 220 -5.13 -7.58 -3.45
C ASP A 220 -5.95 -7.90 -2.18
N GLN A 221 -5.91 -9.16 -1.73
CA GLN A 221 -6.58 -9.55 -0.50
C GLN A 221 -5.90 -8.93 0.73
N ALA A 222 -4.56 -8.90 0.77
CA ALA A 222 -3.83 -8.30 1.90
C ALA A 222 -4.21 -6.83 2.13
N ILE A 223 -4.35 -6.03 1.06
CA ILE A 223 -4.77 -4.63 1.13
C ILE A 223 -6.17 -4.51 1.76
N VAL A 224 -7.13 -5.31 1.31
CA VAL A 224 -8.51 -5.29 1.84
C VAL A 224 -8.54 -5.54 3.35
N TYR A 225 -7.76 -6.51 3.85
CA TYR A 225 -7.71 -6.78 5.29
C TYR A 225 -6.99 -5.68 6.09
N TYR A 226 -5.91 -5.09 5.55
CA TYR A 226 -5.29 -3.95 6.20
C TYR A 226 -6.20 -2.70 6.21
N GLU A 227 -6.97 -2.46 5.16
CA GLU A 227 -7.97 -1.37 5.13
C GLU A 227 -9.05 -1.58 6.20
N ARG A 228 -9.57 -2.80 6.32
CA ARG A 228 -10.50 -3.16 7.41
C ARG A 228 -9.89 -2.96 8.80
N ALA A 229 -8.62 -3.31 9.00
CA ALA A 229 -7.92 -3.04 10.25
C ALA A 229 -7.78 -1.53 10.52
N ALA A 230 -7.42 -0.75 9.49
CA ALA A 230 -7.30 0.70 9.58
C ALA A 230 -8.64 1.39 9.91
N GLU A 231 -9.76 0.92 9.35
CA GLU A 231 -11.10 1.42 9.69
C GLU A 231 -11.44 1.20 11.16
N LEU A 232 -11.10 0.04 11.72
CA LEU A 232 -11.31 -0.25 13.14
C LEU A 232 -10.42 0.62 14.04
N PHE A 233 -9.11 0.73 13.75
CA PHE A 233 -8.22 1.60 14.53
C PHE A 233 -8.59 3.08 14.42
N HIS A 234 -9.15 3.51 13.29
CA HIS A 234 -9.70 4.86 13.17
C HIS A 234 -10.89 5.08 14.10
N SER A 235 -11.78 4.08 14.24
CA SER A 235 -12.92 4.15 15.14
C SER A 235 -12.55 4.22 16.63
N GLU A 236 -11.38 3.68 17.00
CA GLU A 236 -10.84 3.73 18.36
C GLU A 236 -9.96 4.96 18.63
N GLU A 237 -9.80 5.87 17.66
CA GLU A 237 -8.88 7.01 17.70
C GLU A 237 -7.40 6.61 17.92
N GLU A 238 -7.04 5.36 17.65
CA GLU A 238 -5.71 4.83 17.91
C GLU A 238 -4.72 5.23 16.80
N THR A 239 -4.05 6.36 17.00
CA THR A 239 -3.25 7.01 15.96
C THR A 239 -2.00 6.22 15.56
N ILE A 240 -1.39 5.46 16.48
CA ILE A 240 -0.15 4.72 16.22
C ILE A 240 -0.43 3.49 15.35
N SER A 241 -1.35 2.61 15.80
CA SER A 241 -1.74 1.41 15.07
C SER A 241 -2.33 1.72 13.70
N LEU A 242 -3.09 2.83 13.60
CA LEU A 242 -3.60 3.34 12.33
C LEU A 242 -2.47 3.70 11.35
N LYS A 243 -1.44 4.42 11.81
CA LYS A 243 -0.27 4.76 10.97
C LYS A 243 0.50 3.51 10.56
N VAL A 244 0.64 2.51 11.44
CA VAL A 244 1.27 1.24 11.09
C VAL A 244 0.49 0.54 9.97
N CYS A 245 -0.84 0.46 10.05
CA CYS A 245 -1.66 -0.14 8.99
C CYS A 245 -1.50 0.58 7.66
N TRP A 246 -1.60 1.91 7.64
CA TRP A 246 -1.38 2.69 6.42
C TRP A 246 0.05 2.54 5.88
N GLY A 247 1.05 2.38 6.76
CA GLY A 247 2.44 2.09 6.41
C GLY A 247 2.61 0.75 5.71
N GLU A 248 1.99 -0.31 6.22
CA GLU A 248 2.00 -1.64 5.60
C GLU A 248 1.27 -1.62 4.25
N ILE A 249 0.10 -0.97 4.16
CA ILE A 249 -0.64 -0.78 2.90
C ILE A 249 0.22 -0.05 1.88
N ALA A 250 0.90 1.03 2.28
CA ALA A 250 1.83 1.75 1.43
C ALA A 250 2.99 0.86 0.96
N GLY A 251 3.55 0.04 1.86
CA GLY A 251 4.57 -0.96 1.51
C GLY A 251 4.09 -1.94 0.43
N LEU A 252 2.87 -2.47 0.56
CA LEU A 252 2.26 -3.37 -0.41
C LEU A 252 2.01 -2.70 -1.76
N PHE A 253 1.43 -1.49 -1.77
CA PHE A 253 1.22 -0.75 -3.01
C PHE A 253 2.53 -0.48 -3.74
N ASN A 254 3.59 -0.15 -3.02
CA ASN A 254 4.91 0.03 -3.63
C ASN A 254 5.44 -1.26 -4.26
N LYS A 255 5.35 -2.40 -3.55
CA LYS A 255 5.75 -3.72 -4.09
C LYS A 255 4.96 -4.08 -5.37
N ALA A 256 3.63 -3.90 -5.34
CA ALA A 256 2.76 -4.16 -6.48
C ALA A 256 3.06 -3.21 -7.66
N ALA A 257 3.23 -1.90 -7.39
CA ALA A 257 3.55 -0.91 -8.41
C ALA A 257 4.88 -1.21 -9.12
N ILE A 258 5.90 -1.62 -8.36
CA ILE A 258 7.19 -2.05 -8.90
C ILE A 258 7.01 -3.29 -9.79
N ALA A 259 6.24 -4.29 -9.35
CA ALA A 259 5.96 -5.49 -10.14
C ALA A 259 5.24 -5.16 -11.46
N PHE A 260 4.22 -4.30 -11.43
CA PHE A 260 3.52 -3.85 -12.64
C PHE A 260 4.42 -3.02 -13.57
N LYS A 261 5.32 -2.21 -13.01
CA LYS A 261 6.32 -1.46 -13.77
C LYS A 261 7.28 -2.41 -14.51
N PHE A 262 7.74 -3.49 -13.87
CA PHE A 262 8.52 -4.54 -14.53
C PHE A 262 7.73 -5.30 -15.60
N ALA A 263 6.44 -5.54 -15.35
CA ALA A 263 5.52 -6.15 -16.31
C ALA A 263 5.11 -5.21 -17.46
N LYS A 264 5.56 -3.93 -17.45
CA LYS A 264 5.16 -2.86 -18.40
C LYS A 264 3.66 -2.58 -18.43
N SER A 265 2.93 -2.96 -17.38
CA SER A 265 1.52 -2.61 -17.19
C SER A 265 1.43 -1.23 -16.55
N TRP A 266 1.68 -0.19 -17.36
CA TRP A 266 1.78 1.20 -16.89
C TRP A 266 0.49 1.70 -16.24
N ASP A 267 -0.67 1.27 -16.74
CA ASP A 267 -1.97 1.71 -16.24
C ASP A 267 -2.32 1.15 -14.86
N GLN A 268 -1.84 -0.06 -14.56
CA GLN A 268 -1.99 -0.65 -13.23
C GLN A 268 -0.92 -0.09 -12.29
N ALA A 269 0.33 0.05 -12.73
CA ALA A 269 1.41 0.62 -11.94
C ALA A 269 1.08 2.04 -11.45
N ARG A 270 0.55 2.90 -12.33
CA ARG A 270 0.13 4.27 -11.96
C ARG A 270 -0.99 4.28 -10.93
N SER A 271 -1.99 3.41 -11.06
CA SER A 271 -3.09 3.30 -10.09
C SER A 271 -2.54 2.94 -8.70
N MET A 272 -1.60 1.99 -8.65
CA MET A 272 -0.95 1.60 -7.40
C MET A 272 -0.11 2.74 -6.80
N TYR A 273 0.64 3.51 -7.61
CA TYR A 273 1.37 4.68 -7.11
C TYR A 273 0.46 5.82 -6.62
N MET A 274 -0.70 6.03 -7.26
CA MET A 274 -1.70 6.99 -6.77
C MET A 274 -2.28 6.57 -5.42
N ASN A 275 -2.61 5.29 -5.26
CA ASN A 275 -3.06 4.74 -3.99
C ASN A 275 -1.96 4.84 -2.91
N LEU A 276 -0.70 4.59 -3.27
CA LEU A 276 0.45 4.79 -2.40
C LEU A 276 0.56 6.25 -1.91
N ALA A 277 0.45 7.21 -2.83
CA ALA A 277 0.50 8.63 -2.49
C ALA A 277 -0.62 9.00 -1.51
N ASN A 278 -1.86 8.54 -1.76
CA ASN A 278 -3.00 8.76 -0.88
C ASN A 278 -2.79 8.16 0.52
N CYS A 279 -2.21 6.97 0.62
CA CYS A 279 -1.87 6.37 1.91
C CYS A 279 -0.85 7.20 2.69
N ARG A 280 0.18 7.72 2.01
CA ARG A 280 1.20 8.60 2.60
C ARG A 280 0.63 9.94 3.05
N LEU A 281 -0.33 10.50 2.31
CA LEU A 281 -1.07 11.69 2.72
C LEU A 281 -1.89 11.46 3.99
N LYS A 282 -2.58 10.31 4.11
CA LYS A 282 -3.31 9.94 5.34
C LYS A 282 -2.40 9.82 6.56
N MET A 283 -1.12 9.54 6.36
CA MET A 283 -0.09 9.48 7.41
C MET A 283 0.59 10.83 7.68
N ASP A 284 0.19 11.90 6.98
CA ASP A 284 0.82 13.24 7.00
C ASP A 284 2.29 13.26 6.54
N MET A 285 2.69 12.27 5.72
CA MET A 285 4.03 12.19 5.14
C MET A 285 4.07 12.85 3.76
N LYS A 286 3.94 14.19 3.74
CA LYS A 286 3.82 14.98 2.50
C LYS A 286 4.99 14.81 1.52
N TYR A 287 6.22 14.78 2.03
CA TYR A 287 7.41 14.59 1.19
C TYR A 287 7.39 13.24 0.46
N GLU A 288 7.12 12.16 1.19
CA GLU A 288 7.03 10.83 0.58
C GLU A 288 5.83 10.70 -0.35
N ALA A 289 4.71 11.36 -0.04
CA ALA A 289 3.56 11.41 -0.94
C ALA A 289 3.92 12.10 -2.26
N GLY A 290 4.66 13.21 -2.20
CA GLY A 290 5.21 13.90 -3.38
C GLY A 290 6.05 12.97 -4.24
N LEU A 291 6.96 12.19 -3.64
CA LEU A 291 7.75 11.19 -4.37
C LEU A 291 6.88 10.12 -5.06
N ALA A 292 5.84 9.62 -4.38
CA ALA A 292 4.91 8.66 -4.98
C ALA A 292 4.13 9.25 -6.17
N PHE A 293 3.73 10.53 -6.10
CA PHE A 293 3.12 11.22 -7.23
C PHE A 293 4.09 11.40 -8.41
N VAL A 294 5.38 11.61 -8.14
CA VAL A 294 6.42 11.65 -9.19
C VAL A 294 6.56 10.28 -9.86
N ASP A 295 6.56 9.19 -9.09
CA ASP A 295 6.59 7.83 -9.65
C ASP A 295 5.35 7.51 -10.48
N ALA A 296 4.17 7.95 -10.03
CA ALA A 296 2.94 7.88 -10.81
C ALA A 296 3.07 8.68 -12.12
N ALA A 297 3.53 9.92 -12.04
CA ALA A 297 3.73 10.80 -13.20
C ALA A 297 4.67 10.19 -14.23
N ASN A 298 5.77 9.58 -13.78
CA ASN A 298 6.72 8.87 -14.66
C ASN A 298 6.07 7.72 -15.43
N CYS A 299 5.11 7.03 -14.81
CA CYS A 299 4.32 6.01 -15.50
C CYS A 299 3.36 6.65 -16.52
N TYR A 300 2.68 7.75 -16.16
CA TYR A 300 1.80 8.51 -17.06
C TYR A 300 2.53 9.07 -18.28
N LYS A 301 3.80 9.48 -18.17
CA LYS A 301 4.58 10.00 -19.32
C LYS A 301 4.63 9.06 -20.52
N LYS A 302 4.44 7.75 -20.31
CA LYS A 302 4.45 6.74 -21.37
C LYS A 302 3.10 6.53 -22.03
N THR A 303 2.00 6.92 -21.37
CA THR A 303 0.62 6.66 -21.83
C THR A 303 -0.17 7.95 -22.08
N ASN A 304 -0.08 8.93 -21.18
CA ASN A 304 -0.84 10.17 -21.20
C ASN A 304 -0.07 11.34 -20.56
N CYS A 305 0.32 12.33 -21.38
CA CYS A 305 1.04 13.52 -20.92
C CYS A 305 0.22 14.43 -19.99
N LYS A 306 -1.07 14.62 -20.23
CA LYS A 306 -1.91 15.54 -19.44
C LYS A 306 -2.09 15.08 -17.99
N GLU A 307 -2.35 13.79 -17.81
CA GLU A 307 -2.45 13.19 -16.47
C GLU A 307 -1.09 13.20 -15.75
N SER A 308 0.01 13.04 -16.49
CA SER A 308 1.36 13.16 -15.93
C SER A 308 1.61 14.56 -15.34
N ILE A 309 1.20 15.60 -16.06
CA ILE A 309 1.31 17.00 -15.61
C ILE A 309 0.50 17.20 -14.32
N SER A 310 -0.75 16.74 -14.28
CA SER A 310 -1.59 16.85 -13.08
C SER A 310 -0.96 16.16 -11.86
N CYS A 311 -0.36 14.97 -12.03
CA CYS A 311 0.36 14.31 -10.95
C CYS A 311 1.62 15.08 -10.51
N LEU A 312 2.37 15.68 -11.44
CA LEU A 312 3.53 16.51 -11.11
C LEU A 312 3.13 17.79 -10.36
N GLU A 313 2.02 18.44 -10.73
CA GLU A 313 1.48 19.58 -9.99
C GLU A 313 1.10 19.22 -8.55
N GLN A 314 0.48 18.05 -8.35
CA GLN A 314 0.21 17.54 -7.02
C GLN A 314 1.51 17.31 -6.23
N ALA A 315 2.54 16.74 -6.86
CA ALA A 315 3.85 16.55 -6.23
C ALA A 315 4.49 17.89 -5.83
N ILE A 316 4.46 18.89 -6.72
CA ILE A 316 4.96 20.24 -6.46
C ILE A 316 4.28 20.86 -5.26
N ASN A 317 2.94 20.82 -5.21
CA ASN A 317 2.18 21.36 -4.07
C ASN A 317 2.59 20.69 -2.75
N MET A 318 2.90 19.39 -2.77
CA MET A 318 3.41 18.69 -1.59
C MET A 318 4.83 19.14 -1.22
N PHE A 319 5.74 19.25 -2.19
CA PHE A 319 7.13 19.67 -1.95
C PHE A 319 7.22 21.11 -1.46
N LEU A 320 6.46 22.03 -2.05
CA LEU A 320 6.34 23.41 -1.58
C LEU A 320 5.79 23.48 -0.16
N GLY A 321 4.79 22.64 0.16
CA GLY A 321 4.23 22.55 1.51
C GLY A 321 5.20 22.03 2.57
N VAL A 322 6.26 21.31 2.17
CA VAL A 322 7.34 20.82 3.04
C VAL A 322 8.53 21.81 3.09
N GLY A 323 8.67 22.68 2.08
CA GLY A 323 9.81 23.59 1.92
C GLY A 323 10.94 23.04 1.04
N CYS A 324 10.68 21.97 0.30
CA CYS A 324 11.59 21.37 -0.68
C CYS A 324 11.55 22.15 -2.00
N LEU A 325 12.17 23.34 -2.01
CA LEU A 325 12.12 24.29 -3.14
C LEU A 325 12.84 23.72 -4.37
N HIS A 326 14.03 23.15 -4.21
CA HIS A 326 14.82 22.57 -5.29
C HIS A 326 14.05 21.49 -6.05
N GLU A 327 13.49 20.51 -5.33
CA GLU A 327 12.71 19.43 -5.92
C GLU A 327 11.48 19.97 -6.66
N SER A 328 10.84 21.01 -6.10
CA SER A 328 9.71 21.69 -6.74
C SER A 328 10.11 22.35 -8.06
N ALA A 329 11.23 23.08 -8.08
CA ALA A 329 11.73 23.77 -9.28
C ALA A 329 12.08 22.77 -10.39
N VAL A 330 12.74 21.66 -10.06
CA VAL A 330 13.03 20.58 -11.00
C VAL A 330 11.73 19.98 -11.57
N LYS A 331 10.66 19.87 -10.76
CA LYS A 331 9.36 19.39 -11.25
C LYS A 331 8.64 20.40 -12.13
N TYR A 332 8.72 21.69 -11.84
CA TYR A 332 8.23 22.74 -12.75
C TYR A 332 8.93 22.68 -14.10
N GLU A 333 10.26 22.53 -14.12
CA GLU A 333 11.05 22.36 -15.35
C GLU A 333 10.63 21.09 -16.11
N GLU A 334 10.37 20.00 -15.39
CA GLU A 334 9.91 18.74 -15.96
C GLU A 334 8.53 18.85 -16.63
N ILE A 335 7.59 19.62 -16.05
CA ILE A 335 6.29 19.94 -16.67
C ILE A 335 6.50 20.82 -17.91
N ALA A 336 7.37 21.83 -17.82
CA ALA A 336 7.62 22.73 -18.93
C ALA A 336 8.18 21.99 -20.17
N LYS A 337 9.08 21.01 -19.95
CA LYS A 337 9.57 20.11 -21.01
C LYS A 337 8.47 19.24 -21.64
N LEU A 338 7.43 18.87 -20.89
CA LEU A 338 6.29 18.13 -21.45
C LEU A 338 5.47 19.04 -22.37
N TYR A 339 5.22 20.30 -21.99
CA TYR A 339 4.54 21.26 -22.85
C TYR A 339 5.38 21.67 -24.08
N GLU A 340 6.71 21.73 -23.94
CA GLU A 340 7.64 21.90 -25.07
C GLU A 340 7.46 20.77 -26.10
N ALA A 341 7.36 19.51 -25.64
CA ALA A 341 7.14 18.36 -26.51
C ALA A 341 5.76 18.39 -27.20
N GLU A 342 4.74 18.98 -26.57
CA GLU A 342 3.41 19.20 -27.15
C GLU A 342 3.33 20.47 -28.03
N GLN A 343 4.43 21.23 -28.18
CA GLN A 343 4.49 22.53 -28.87
C GLN A 343 3.54 23.60 -28.29
N ASN A 344 3.15 23.45 -27.02
CA ASN A 344 2.35 24.44 -26.31
C ASN A 344 3.28 25.43 -25.57
N PHE A 345 3.85 26.35 -26.33
CA PHE A 345 4.86 27.29 -25.85
C PHE A 345 4.32 28.27 -24.79
N ASP A 346 3.05 28.68 -24.89
CA ASP A 346 2.43 29.59 -23.91
C ASP A 346 2.44 29.00 -22.50
N GLN A 347 2.02 27.74 -22.36
CA GLN A 347 2.04 27.05 -21.07
C GLN A 347 3.48 26.75 -20.64
N ALA A 348 4.34 26.29 -21.56
CA ALA A 348 5.75 26.02 -21.22
C ALA A 348 6.44 27.22 -20.58
N ILE A 349 6.21 28.44 -21.10
CA ILE A 349 6.75 29.69 -20.54
C ILE A 349 6.32 29.88 -19.08
N VAL A 350 5.04 29.71 -18.76
CA VAL A 350 4.52 29.91 -17.39
C VAL A 350 5.18 28.96 -16.38
N TYR A 351 5.34 27.68 -16.74
CA TYR A 351 6.00 26.71 -15.84
C TYR A 351 7.52 26.96 -15.76
N TYR A 352 8.18 27.37 -16.83
CA TYR A 352 9.59 27.78 -16.78
C TYR A 352 9.81 29.05 -15.93
N GLU A 353 8.88 30.02 -15.97
CA GLU A 353 8.92 31.21 -15.12
C GLU A 353 8.80 30.84 -13.65
N SER A 354 7.83 29.96 -13.35
CA SER A 354 7.66 29.44 -11.98
C SER A 354 8.92 28.70 -11.48
N ALA A 355 9.57 27.91 -12.35
CA ALA A 355 10.84 27.27 -12.01
C ALA A 355 11.98 28.30 -11.79
N ALA A 356 12.07 29.30 -12.66
CA ALA A 356 13.06 30.36 -12.59
C ALA A 356 12.93 31.18 -11.30
N ASP A 357 11.71 31.53 -10.88
CA ASP A 357 11.48 32.27 -9.64
C ASP A 357 12.00 31.50 -8.42
N ILE A 358 11.78 30.19 -8.38
CA ILE A 358 12.29 29.34 -7.30
C ILE A 358 13.82 29.21 -7.37
N PHE A 359 14.39 28.94 -8.54
CA PHE A 359 15.86 28.86 -8.69
C PHE A 359 16.56 30.18 -8.37
N HIS A 360 15.91 31.31 -8.63
CA HIS A 360 16.40 32.61 -8.22
C HIS A 360 16.46 32.73 -6.70
N SER A 361 15.43 32.25 -5.99
CA SER A 361 15.40 32.24 -4.53
C SER A 361 16.46 31.32 -3.89
N GLU A 362 16.85 30.23 -4.58
CA GLU A 362 17.87 29.28 -4.13
C GLU A 362 19.32 29.67 -4.52
N GLU A 363 19.50 30.81 -5.20
CA GLU A 363 20.80 31.24 -5.76
C GLU A 363 21.40 30.25 -6.79
N ASN A 364 20.59 29.34 -7.36
CA ASN A 364 21.05 28.43 -8.41
C ASN A 364 21.12 29.15 -9.77
N THR A 365 22.24 29.85 -9.97
CA THR A 365 22.45 30.70 -11.15
C THR A 365 22.53 29.95 -12.48
N GLU A 366 22.86 28.66 -12.49
CA GLU A 366 23.01 27.87 -13.71
C GLU A 366 21.64 27.41 -14.24
N SER A 367 20.85 26.74 -13.40
CA SER A 367 19.49 26.31 -13.75
C SER A 367 18.56 27.50 -14.01
N LEU A 368 18.75 28.62 -13.29
CA LEU A 368 18.04 29.87 -13.58
C LEU A 368 18.30 30.38 -15.00
N LYS A 369 19.57 30.37 -15.44
CA LYS A 369 19.94 30.82 -16.79
C LYS A 369 19.37 29.90 -17.86
N GLU A 370 19.38 28.59 -17.64
CA GLU A 370 18.78 27.62 -18.55
C GLU A 370 17.27 27.86 -18.71
N CYS A 371 16.54 28.01 -17.59
CA CYS A 371 15.11 28.31 -17.60
C CYS A 371 14.82 29.65 -18.30
N ARG A 372 15.54 30.72 -17.96
CA ARG A 372 15.39 32.04 -18.61
C ARG A 372 15.70 31.99 -20.11
N GLY A 373 16.73 31.26 -20.52
CA GLY A 373 17.06 31.05 -21.92
C GLY A 373 15.93 30.36 -22.69
N LYS A 374 15.32 29.34 -22.10
CA LYS A 374 14.13 28.66 -22.65
C LYS A 374 12.92 29.58 -22.73
N ILE A 375 12.65 30.39 -21.71
CA ILE A 375 11.56 31.39 -21.73
C ILE A 375 11.76 32.36 -22.90
N ALA A 376 12.96 32.91 -23.06
CA ALA A 376 13.26 33.84 -24.15
C ALA A 376 13.11 33.20 -25.54
N GLN A 377 13.55 31.95 -25.67
CA GLN A 377 13.43 31.17 -26.91
C GLN A 377 11.97 30.97 -27.32
N PHE A 378 11.11 30.56 -26.37
CA PHE A 378 9.69 30.33 -26.62
C PHE A 378 8.90 31.62 -26.77
N ALA A 379 9.22 32.67 -26.01
CA ALA A 379 8.62 34.00 -26.15
C ALA A 379 8.80 34.55 -27.58
N ALA A 380 9.99 34.37 -28.18
CA ALA A 380 10.21 34.77 -29.57
C ALA A 380 9.39 33.92 -30.57
N GLN A 381 9.13 32.65 -30.28
CA GLN A 381 8.34 31.78 -31.16
C GLN A 381 6.85 32.17 -31.17
N ILE A 382 6.30 32.58 -30.03
CA ILE A 382 4.92 33.11 -29.90
C ILE A 382 4.79 34.59 -30.29
N GLU A 383 5.86 35.20 -30.82
CA GLU A 383 5.93 36.59 -31.27
C GLU A 383 5.90 37.65 -30.15
N ASP A 384 6.09 37.25 -28.89
CA ASP A 384 6.40 38.16 -27.79
C ASP A 384 7.89 38.52 -27.78
N TYR A 385 8.29 39.27 -28.81
CA TYR A 385 9.68 39.67 -29.00
C TYR A 385 10.18 40.58 -27.88
N GLN A 386 9.31 41.41 -27.28
CA GLN A 386 9.71 42.34 -26.23
C GLN A 386 10.25 41.59 -25.00
N LYS A 387 9.49 40.60 -24.52
CA LYS A 387 9.89 39.77 -23.39
C LYS A 387 11.17 38.98 -23.68
N SER A 388 11.30 38.47 -24.91
CA SER A 388 12.50 37.76 -25.34
C SER A 388 13.77 38.63 -25.31
N ILE A 389 13.68 39.87 -25.83
CA ILE A 389 14.81 40.81 -25.87
C ILE A 389 15.29 41.15 -24.45
N GLU A 390 14.38 41.51 -23.55
CA GLU A 390 14.71 41.87 -22.17
C GLU A 390 15.46 40.74 -21.46
N ILE A 391 14.99 39.49 -21.61
CA ILE A 391 15.62 38.34 -20.98
C ILE A 391 17.00 38.05 -21.59
N TYR A 392 17.15 38.10 -22.91
CA TYR A 392 18.45 37.86 -23.56
C TYR A 392 19.49 38.95 -23.23
N GLU A 393 19.08 40.23 -23.20
CA GLU A 393 19.95 41.34 -22.77
C GLU A 393 20.39 41.15 -21.31
N ASP A 394 19.47 40.83 -20.41
CA ASP A 394 19.76 40.57 -19.00
C ASP A 394 20.79 39.44 -18.81
N ILE A 395 20.57 38.30 -19.47
CA ILE A 395 21.50 37.16 -19.41
C ILE A 395 22.87 37.58 -19.98
N ALA A 396 22.89 38.32 -21.10
CA ALA A 396 24.12 38.79 -21.71
C ALA A 396 24.93 39.70 -20.79
N TRP A 397 24.29 40.65 -20.10
CA TRP A 397 24.96 41.55 -19.15
C TRP A 397 25.57 40.79 -17.97
N GLN A 398 24.86 39.79 -17.44
CA GLN A 398 25.38 38.91 -16.39
C GLN A 398 26.55 38.04 -16.87
N LEU A 399 26.57 37.62 -18.13
CA LEU A 399 27.69 36.87 -18.71
C LEU A 399 28.92 37.78 -18.96
N LEU A 400 28.69 39.02 -19.35
CA LEU A 400 29.75 40.03 -19.52
C LEU A 400 30.42 40.38 -18.19
N SER A 401 29.64 40.53 -17.10
CA SER A 401 30.22 40.76 -15.76
C SER A 401 31.08 39.59 -15.30
N ASN A 402 30.74 38.37 -15.71
CA ASN A 402 31.47 37.15 -15.38
C ASN A 402 32.59 36.80 -16.39
N ASN A 403 32.96 37.73 -17.28
CA ASN A 403 33.99 37.60 -18.31
C ASN A 403 33.78 36.45 -19.32
N ARG A 404 32.55 35.95 -19.48
CA ARG A 404 32.15 34.93 -20.47
C ARG A 404 31.72 35.58 -21.80
N ARG A 405 32.67 36.25 -22.45
CA ARG A 405 32.39 37.10 -23.63
C ARG A 405 31.82 36.34 -24.83
N TYR A 406 32.20 35.08 -25.04
CA TYR A 406 31.71 34.30 -26.18
C TYR A 406 30.21 33.98 -26.07
N GLU A 407 29.76 33.51 -24.91
CA GLU A 407 28.35 33.20 -24.67
C GLU A 407 27.49 34.47 -24.62
N ALA A 408 28.02 35.57 -24.06
CA ALA A 408 27.34 36.86 -24.08
C ALA A 408 27.05 37.34 -25.51
N LYS A 409 28.02 37.20 -26.43
CA LYS A 409 27.81 37.53 -27.86
C LYS A 409 26.69 36.72 -28.47
N GLU A 410 26.61 35.44 -28.11
CA GLU A 410 25.56 34.57 -28.61
C GLU A 410 24.19 35.04 -28.13
N GLN A 411 24.01 35.36 -26.85
CA GLN A 411 22.74 35.88 -26.32
C GLN A 411 22.35 37.23 -26.94
N LEU A 412 23.30 38.14 -27.15
CA LEU A 412 23.05 39.41 -27.83
C LEU A 412 22.65 39.24 -29.30
N LEU A 413 23.17 38.21 -29.98
CA LEU A 413 22.71 37.87 -31.33
C LEU A 413 21.22 37.51 -31.33
N HIS A 414 20.78 36.69 -30.37
CA HIS A 414 19.36 36.32 -30.23
C HIS A 414 18.49 37.55 -29.96
N ALA A 415 18.93 38.45 -29.08
CA ALA A 415 18.24 39.72 -28.81
C ALA A 415 18.14 40.60 -30.07
N GLY A 416 19.24 40.74 -30.83
CA GLY A 416 19.26 41.49 -32.09
C GLY A 416 18.33 40.93 -33.16
N ILE A 417 18.27 39.60 -33.31
CA ILE A 417 17.32 38.94 -34.22
C ILE A 417 15.87 39.19 -33.79
N CYS A 418 15.57 39.15 -32.49
CA CYS A 418 14.24 39.46 -31.97
C CYS A 418 13.86 40.94 -32.19
N GLN A 419 14.83 41.87 -32.05
CA GLN A 419 14.63 43.29 -32.34
C GLN A 419 14.27 43.54 -33.81
N LEU A 420 14.94 42.83 -34.74
CA LEU A 420 14.59 42.86 -36.17
C LEU A 420 13.17 42.37 -36.42
N CYS A 421 12.73 41.31 -35.74
CA CYS A 421 11.38 40.78 -35.85
C CYS A 421 10.32 41.77 -35.31
N LYS A 422 10.59 42.38 -34.14
CA LYS A 422 9.71 43.35 -33.50
C LYS A 422 9.53 44.62 -34.35
N GLY A 423 10.63 45.14 -34.88
CA GLY A 423 10.64 46.43 -35.56
C GLY A 423 9.83 46.43 -36.85
N LYS A 424 9.63 45.28 -37.53
CA LYS A 424 9.04 45.21 -38.89
C LYS A 424 9.54 46.36 -39.78
N GLY A 425 10.80 46.80 -39.67
CA GLY A 425 11.32 48.02 -40.33
C GLY A 425 11.54 49.27 -39.48
N ASP A 426 11.38 49.23 -38.15
CA ASP A 426 11.83 50.31 -37.25
C ASP A 426 13.35 50.25 -37.04
N VAL A 427 14.03 50.88 -37.99
CA VAL A 427 15.47 51.10 -38.06
C VAL A 427 16.04 51.75 -36.79
N VAL A 428 15.29 52.67 -36.19
CA VAL A 428 15.78 53.54 -35.12
C VAL A 428 15.95 52.72 -33.84
N ALA A 429 15.00 51.84 -33.55
CA ALA A 429 15.07 50.93 -32.43
C ALA A 429 16.20 49.90 -32.59
N MET A 430 16.50 49.48 -33.83
CA MET A 430 17.60 48.56 -34.13
C MET A 430 18.98 49.23 -34.01
N ASN A 431 19.15 50.42 -34.59
CA ASN A 431 20.42 51.18 -34.50
C ASN A 431 20.76 51.55 -33.06
N LYS A 432 19.75 51.91 -32.26
CA LYS A 432 19.93 52.14 -30.82
C LYS A 432 20.34 50.87 -30.05
N ALA A 433 19.90 49.70 -30.48
CA ALA A 433 20.32 48.42 -29.90
C ALA A 433 21.75 48.06 -30.35
N LEU A 434 22.08 48.28 -31.62
CA LEU A 434 23.43 48.10 -32.17
C LEU A 434 24.47 48.94 -31.44
N ASP A 435 24.18 50.22 -31.17
CA ASP A 435 25.05 51.11 -30.39
C ASP A 435 25.34 50.56 -28.99
N ARG A 436 24.36 49.88 -28.36
CA ARG A 436 24.54 49.22 -27.06
C ARG A 436 25.36 47.95 -27.16
N TYR A 437 25.27 47.24 -28.28
CA TYR A 437 25.94 45.95 -28.52
C TYR A 437 27.37 46.09 -29.06
N GLN A 438 27.81 47.29 -29.47
CA GLN A 438 29.15 47.62 -30.00
C GLN A 438 30.32 47.05 -29.18
N LEU A 439 30.11 46.82 -27.88
CA LEU A 439 31.12 46.30 -26.95
C LEU A 439 31.54 44.84 -27.20
N THR A 440 30.90 44.11 -28.14
CA THR A 440 30.98 42.64 -28.18
C THR A 440 31.61 42.01 -29.43
N GLY A 441 32.12 42.78 -30.39
CA GLY A 441 33.06 42.31 -31.43
C GLY A 441 32.55 42.41 -32.88
N GLU A 442 33.50 42.54 -33.81
CA GLU A 442 33.28 43.09 -35.16
C GLU A 442 32.33 42.28 -36.04
N ILE A 443 32.43 40.94 -36.07
CA ILE A 443 31.72 40.10 -37.06
C ILE A 443 30.21 40.02 -36.79
N LEU A 444 29.82 39.94 -35.51
CA LEU A 444 28.43 39.72 -35.11
C LEU A 444 27.63 41.03 -35.13
N HIS A 445 28.30 42.14 -34.78
CA HIS A 445 27.79 43.48 -35.01
C HIS A 445 27.61 43.77 -36.50
N LEU A 446 28.58 43.37 -37.34
CA LEU A 446 28.51 43.54 -38.80
C LEU A 446 27.29 42.82 -39.38
N LEU A 447 27.02 41.56 -38.99
CA LEU A 447 25.81 40.85 -39.44
C LEU A 447 24.53 41.62 -39.08
N LEU A 448 24.35 42.00 -37.81
CA LEU A 448 23.12 42.68 -37.38
C LEU A 448 22.95 44.05 -38.07
N GLN A 449 24.06 44.73 -38.37
CA GLN A 449 24.08 45.98 -39.13
C GLN A 449 23.72 45.76 -40.60
N ASP A 450 24.29 44.76 -41.27
CA ASP A 450 23.97 44.41 -42.66
C ASP A 450 22.50 43.99 -42.81
N LEU A 451 21.96 43.28 -41.81
CA LEU A 451 20.54 42.92 -41.76
C LEU A 451 19.64 44.13 -41.53
N ALA A 452 20.03 45.06 -40.65
CA ALA A 452 19.32 46.31 -40.45
C ALA A 452 19.31 47.15 -41.74
N ASP A 453 20.48 47.36 -42.36
CA ASP A 453 20.60 48.10 -43.62
C ASP A 453 19.78 47.48 -44.77
N ALA A 454 19.67 46.15 -44.81
CA ALA A 454 18.85 45.46 -45.80
C ALA A 454 17.34 45.62 -45.52
N VAL A 455 16.95 45.66 -44.24
CA VAL A 455 15.57 45.95 -43.81
C VAL A 455 15.19 47.41 -44.14
N ASP A 456 16.10 48.36 -43.93
CA ASP A 456 15.92 49.78 -44.20
C ASP A 456 15.76 50.07 -45.71
N GLN A 457 16.53 49.36 -46.52
CA GLN A 457 16.51 49.46 -47.98
C GLN A 457 15.42 48.61 -48.63
N GLU A 458 14.66 47.85 -47.81
CA GLU A 458 13.65 46.89 -48.25
C GLU A 458 14.17 45.87 -49.29
N ASP A 459 15.47 45.56 -49.25
CA ASP A 459 16.15 44.73 -50.25
C ASP A 459 16.28 43.27 -49.75
N VAL A 460 15.41 42.41 -50.28
CA VAL A 460 15.37 40.98 -49.96
C VAL A 460 16.61 40.24 -50.47
N ALA A 461 17.24 40.70 -51.55
CA ALA A 461 18.45 40.09 -52.11
C ALA A 461 19.66 40.39 -51.20
N LYS A 462 19.80 41.64 -50.75
CA LYS A 462 20.82 42.06 -49.78
C LYS A 462 20.65 41.34 -48.45
N PHE A 463 19.41 41.21 -47.95
CA PHE A 463 19.13 40.42 -46.74
C PHE A 463 19.56 38.96 -46.89
N THR A 464 19.23 38.34 -48.02
CA THR A 464 19.59 36.93 -48.29
C THR A 464 21.11 36.76 -48.45
N TYR A 465 21.81 37.75 -48.99
CA TYR A 465 23.26 37.75 -49.09
C TYR A 465 23.92 37.80 -47.70
N ALA A 466 23.51 38.73 -46.84
CA ALA A 466 24.04 38.88 -45.49
C ALA A 466 23.87 37.60 -44.64
N VAL A 467 22.69 36.95 -44.70
CA VAL A 467 22.45 35.67 -44.00
C VAL A 467 23.35 34.54 -44.53
N ASN A 468 23.54 34.46 -45.85
CA ASN A 468 24.40 33.44 -46.47
C ASN A 468 25.89 33.67 -46.19
N GLU A 469 26.33 34.92 -46.17
CA GLU A 469 27.70 35.30 -45.87
C GLU A 469 28.07 34.92 -44.43
N PHE A 470 27.19 35.23 -43.47
CA PHE A 470 27.39 34.81 -42.08
C PHE A 470 27.47 33.29 -41.92
N GLY A 471 26.58 32.55 -42.61
CA GLY A 471 26.62 31.08 -42.62
C GLY A 471 27.93 30.50 -43.18
N ARG A 472 28.64 31.25 -44.04
CA ARG A 472 29.97 30.87 -44.57
C ARG A 472 31.11 31.31 -43.65
N MET A 473 31.00 32.47 -43.01
CA MET A 473 32.02 33.07 -42.15
C MET A 473 32.11 32.42 -40.77
N SER A 474 31.00 31.89 -40.23
CA SER A 474 30.95 31.23 -38.92
C SER A 474 30.51 29.76 -39.01
N PRO A 475 31.38 28.85 -39.50
CA PRO A 475 31.05 27.42 -39.58
C PRO A 475 30.84 26.74 -38.22
N MET A 476 31.36 27.30 -37.12
CA MET A 476 31.09 26.84 -35.75
C MET A 476 29.77 27.38 -35.16
N THR A 477 29.16 28.38 -35.80
CA THR A 477 27.94 29.06 -35.36
C THR A 477 26.90 28.98 -36.46
N GLN A 478 26.71 27.78 -37.01
CA GLN A 478 25.66 27.53 -37.99
C GLN A 478 24.33 28.05 -37.43
N LEU A 479 23.52 28.66 -38.31
CA LEU A 479 22.17 29.08 -37.97
C LEU A 479 21.41 27.85 -37.51
N ASP A 480 21.06 27.82 -36.23
CA ASP A 480 20.21 26.79 -35.67
C ASP A 480 18.79 26.94 -36.24
N ALA A 481 17.97 25.91 -36.03
CA ALA A 481 16.60 25.88 -36.54
C ALA A 481 15.78 27.10 -36.05
N TRP A 482 16.05 27.58 -34.83
CA TRP A 482 15.39 28.75 -34.25
C TRP A 482 15.78 30.05 -34.96
N ARG A 483 17.08 30.36 -35.12
CA ARG A 483 17.53 31.58 -35.81
C ARG A 483 17.06 31.60 -37.25
N THR A 484 17.12 30.46 -37.92
CA THR A 484 16.63 30.31 -39.29
C THR A 484 15.14 30.63 -39.39
N THR A 485 14.32 30.12 -38.46
CA THR A 485 12.88 30.37 -38.45
C THR A 485 12.56 31.85 -38.25
N LEU A 486 13.23 32.54 -37.32
CA LEU A 486 13.01 33.96 -37.08
C LEU A 486 13.49 34.84 -38.25
N LEU A 487 14.67 34.55 -38.80
CA LEU A 487 15.18 35.29 -39.97
C LEU A 487 14.30 35.08 -41.20
N LEU A 488 13.70 33.89 -41.36
CA LEU A 488 12.69 33.64 -42.40
C LEU A 488 11.44 34.49 -42.19
N ARG A 489 10.95 34.63 -40.95
CA ARG A 489 9.82 35.53 -40.63
C ARG A 489 10.12 36.98 -41.02
N VAL A 490 11.33 37.47 -40.71
CA VAL A 490 11.77 38.83 -41.12
C VAL A 490 11.81 38.94 -42.64
N LYS A 491 12.38 37.95 -43.34
CA LYS A 491 12.45 37.92 -44.81
C LYS A 491 11.07 37.90 -45.46
N GLU A 492 10.12 37.14 -44.91
CA GLU A 492 8.75 37.10 -45.40
C GLU A 492 8.03 38.44 -45.18
N ALA A 493 8.21 39.06 -44.02
CA ALA A 493 7.68 40.40 -43.76
C ALA A 493 8.26 41.45 -44.72
N LEU A 494 9.56 41.36 -45.05
CA LEU A 494 10.20 42.22 -46.06
C LEU A 494 9.63 42.00 -47.46
N ARG A 495 9.45 40.74 -47.89
CA ARG A 495 8.85 40.43 -49.20
C ARG A 495 7.44 40.99 -49.35
N VAL A 496 6.63 40.94 -48.28
CA VAL A 496 5.28 41.51 -48.31
C VAL A 496 5.35 43.02 -48.50
N LYS A 497 6.27 43.71 -47.84
CA LYS A 497 6.47 45.16 -48.03
C LYS A 497 6.94 45.52 -49.42
N GLU A 498 7.96 44.82 -49.92
CA GLU A 498 8.50 45.00 -51.28
C GLU A 498 7.39 44.83 -52.34
N ALA A 499 6.54 43.81 -52.17
CA ALA A 499 5.40 43.57 -53.07
C ALA A 499 4.30 44.63 -52.97
N LEU A 500 4.03 45.17 -51.76
CA LEU A 500 3.07 46.27 -51.57
C LEU A 500 3.57 47.56 -52.24
N ASN A 501 4.84 47.91 -52.04
CA ASN A 501 5.43 49.12 -52.62
C ASN A 501 5.53 49.02 -54.15
N ALA A 502 5.86 47.85 -54.69
CA ALA A 502 5.83 47.60 -56.13
C ALA A 502 4.43 47.74 -56.74
N LYS A 503 3.38 47.40 -55.98
CA LYS A 503 1.98 47.53 -56.41
C LYS A 503 1.49 48.97 -56.37
N GLU A 504 1.86 49.73 -55.33
CA GLU A 504 1.57 51.18 -55.26
C GLU A 504 2.22 51.97 -56.40
N LEU A 505 3.44 51.59 -56.80
CA LEU A 505 4.12 52.14 -57.98
C LEU A 505 3.37 51.84 -59.28
N TRP A 506 2.80 50.64 -59.44
CA TRP A 506 2.05 50.26 -60.65
C TRP A 506 0.64 50.87 -60.72
N ASP A 507 -0.05 51.03 -59.59
CA ASP A 507 -1.39 51.65 -59.54
C ASP A 507 -1.31 53.20 -59.63
N GLY A 508 -0.17 53.81 -59.25
CA GLY A 508 0.08 55.24 -59.39
C GLY A 508 0.36 55.73 -60.82
N ASP A 509 0.81 54.84 -61.71
CA ASP A 509 1.09 55.13 -63.13
C ASP A 509 -0.15 54.98 -64.05
N LEU A 510 -1.32 54.66 -63.48
CA LEU A 510 -2.59 54.45 -64.20
C LEU A 510 -3.60 55.61 -64.10
N TYR A 511 -3.19 56.78 -63.61
CA TYR A 511 -4.04 57.99 -63.52
C TYR A 511 -3.56 59.17 -64.38
#